data_AF-A0A382WA33-F1
#
_entry.id   AF-A0A382WA33-F1
#
_cell.length_a   1.000
_cell.length_b   1.000
_cell.length_c   1.000
_cell.angle_alpha   90.00
_cell.angle_beta   90.00
_cell.angle_gamma   90.00
#
_symmetry.space_group_name_H-M   'P 1'
#
loop_
_entity.id
_entity.type
_entity.pdbx_description
1 polymer ?
#
loop_
_entity_poly.entity_id
_entity_poly.type
_entity_poly.pdbx_seq_one_letter_code
_entity_poly.pdbx_strand_id
1 'polypeptide(L)'
;MLYGDDVLPPHQNLNNVRGDIRDKSILKKVLALGQDIVIHLACISNDPSFELNPVLGKSINLDAFKPLVELSEEHGVKRFI
;
A
#
# COMPACT_ATOMS: atom_id res chain seq x y z
N MET A 1 -5.87 3.36 11.74
CA MET A 1 -6.34 3.99 10.48
C MET A 1 -6.42 5.50 10.67
N LEU A 2 -6.81 6.30 9.65
CA LEU A 2 -6.93 7.77 9.78
C LEU A 2 -7.78 8.21 10.99
N TYR A 3 -8.78 7.41 11.35
CA TYR A 3 -9.67 7.66 12.49
C TYR A 3 -9.40 6.75 13.71
N GLY A 4 -8.24 6.09 13.78
CA GLY A 4 -7.92 5.08 14.80
C GLY A 4 -8.08 3.65 14.29
N ASP A 5 -7.76 2.65 15.11
CA ASP A 5 -7.84 1.22 14.74
C ASP A 5 -9.18 0.59 15.14
N ASP A 6 -9.93 1.23 16.05
CA ASP A 6 -11.20 0.72 16.60
C ASP A 6 -12.45 1.19 15.81
N VAL A 7 -12.26 1.71 14.60
CA VAL A 7 -13.34 2.29 13.79
C VAL A 7 -14.01 1.32 12.83
N LEU A 8 -13.36 0.19 12.55
CA LEU A 8 -13.96 -0.88 11.74
C LEU A 8 -14.26 -2.09 12.63
N PRO A 9 -15.50 -2.62 12.64
CA PRO A 9 -15.79 -3.84 13.35
C PRO A 9 -15.02 -5.02 12.71
N PRO A 10 -14.63 -6.03 13.51
CA PRO A 10 -13.99 -7.22 12.97
C PRO A 10 -14.94 -7.96 12.03
N HIS A 11 -14.41 -8.47 10.93
CA HIS A 11 -15.19 -9.21 9.93
C HIS A 11 -14.37 -10.36 9.35
N GLN A 12 -14.97 -11.54 9.17
CA GLN A 12 -14.28 -12.76 8.70
C GLN A 12 -13.60 -12.61 7.33
N ASN A 13 -14.13 -11.74 6.47
CA ASN A 13 -13.59 -11.46 5.13
C ASN A 13 -12.71 -10.19 5.09
N LEU A 14 -12.33 -9.63 6.24
CA LEU A 14 -11.50 -8.45 6.33
C LEU A 14 -10.24 -8.76 7.14
N ASN A 15 -9.08 -8.66 6.50
CA ASN A 15 -7.80 -8.73 7.16
C ASN A 15 -7.15 -7.34 7.20
N ASN A 16 -7.01 -6.76 8.39
CA ASN A 16 -6.36 -5.46 8.57
C ASN A 16 -4.87 -5.66 8.83
N VAL A 17 -4.02 -5.09 7.97
CA VAL A 17 -2.57 -5.16 8.10
C VAL A 17 -2.02 -3.76 8.35
N ARG A 18 -1.31 -3.58 9.47
CA ARG A 18 -0.56 -2.35 9.74
C ARG A 18 0.79 -2.41 9.03
N GLY A 19 1.05 -1.46 8.14
CA GLY A 19 2.29 -1.43 7.38
C GLY A 19 2.48 -0.15 6.56
N ASP A 20 3.64 -0.06 5.90
CA ASP A 20 4.03 1.01 4.98
C ASP A 20 4.32 0.38 3.61
N ILE A 21 3.82 0.99 2.53
CA ILE A 21 4.03 0.49 1.17
C ILE A 21 5.52 0.47 0.75
N ARG A 22 6.37 1.21 1.46
CA ARG A 22 7.82 1.22 1.24
C ARG A 22 8.51 -0.01 1.84
N ASP A 23 7.86 -0.72 2.77
CA ASP A 23 8.40 -1.92 3.40
C ASP A 23 8.08 -3.17 2.55
N LYS A 24 9.04 -3.55 1.72
CA LYS A 24 8.94 -4.74 0.87
C LYS A 24 8.74 -6.04 1.66
N SER A 25 9.19 -6.11 2.91
CA SER A 25 9.05 -7.33 3.72
C SER A 25 7.59 -7.56 4.13
N ILE A 26 6.86 -6.48 4.42
CA ILE A 26 5.43 -6.53 4.71
C ILE A 26 4.65 -6.84 3.43
N LEU A 27 4.96 -6.16 2.32
CA LEU A 27 4.30 -6.40 1.03
C LEU A 27 4.39 -7.87 0.61
N LYS A 28 5.58 -8.48 0.69
CA LYS A 28 5.77 -9.91 0.39
C LYS A 28 4.89 -10.81 1.25
N LYS A 29 4.82 -10.54 2.56
CA LYS A 29 3.96 -11.33 3.47
C LYS A 29 2.48 -11.21 3.12
N VAL A 30 2.01 -10.02 2.77
CA VAL A 30 0.60 -9.77 2.42
C VAL A 30 0.25 -10.39 1.07
N LEU A 31 1.11 -10.21 0.06
CA LEU A 31 0.89 -10.75 -1.28
C LEU A 31 0.98 -12.28 -1.32
N ALA A 32 1.80 -12.90 -0.46
CA ALA A 32 1.88 -14.35 -0.31
C ALA A 32 0.56 -15.01 0.17
N LEU A 33 -0.41 -14.23 0.62
CA LEU A 33 -1.76 -14.71 0.92
C LEU A 33 -2.60 -14.98 -0.35
N GLY A 34 -2.08 -14.67 -1.54
CA GLY A 34 -2.67 -15.06 -2.83
C GLY A 34 -3.74 -14.10 -3.37
N GLN A 35 -3.46 -12.80 -3.40
CA GLN A 35 -4.45 -11.81 -3.86
C GLN A 35 -4.59 -11.79 -5.39
N ASP A 36 -5.83 -11.82 -5.88
CA ASP A 36 -6.11 -11.69 -7.31
C ASP A 36 -5.98 -10.25 -7.83
N ILE A 37 -6.26 -9.26 -6.96
CA ILE A 37 -6.35 -7.84 -7.33
C ILE A 37 -5.64 -6.97 -6.29
N VAL A 38 -4.89 -5.98 -6.75
CA VAL A 38 -4.36 -4.89 -5.90
C VAL A 38 -4.97 -3.57 -6.38
N ILE A 39 -5.45 -2.76 -5.42
CA ILE A 39 -5.92 -1.40 -5.65
C ILE A 39 -5.00 -0.46 -4.87
N HIS A 40 -4.17 0.31 -5.56
CA HIS A 40 -3.16 1.17 -4.97
C HIS A 40 -3.72 2.58 -4.70
N LEU A 41 -4.15 2.80 -3.46
CA LEU A 41 -4.72 4.09 -3.02
C LEU A 41 -3.76 4.93 -2.15
N ALA A 42 -2.53 4.47 -1.98
CA ALA A 42 -1.56 5.12 -1.09
C ALA A 42 -0.76 6.19 -1.85
N CYS A 43 -0.95 7.46 -1.49
CA CYS A 43 -0.27 8.59 -2.11
C CYS A 43 -0.33 9.80 -1.17
N ILE A 44 0.72 10.64 -1.15
CA ILE A 44 0.60 12.02 -0.70
C ILE A 44 0.03 12.83 -1.87
N SER A 45 -1.24 13.19 -1.77
CA SER A 45 -2.01 13.76 -2.89
C SER A 45 -2.22 15.27 -2.85
N ASN A 46 -1.93 15.93 -1.72
CA ASN A 46 -2.19 17.36 -1.55
C ASN A 46 -0.96 18.21 -1.94
N ASP A 47 -1.12 19.20 -2.81
CA ASP A 47 -0.02 20.03 -3.36
C ASP A 47 0.86 20.67 -2.28
N PRO A 48 0.31 21.36 -1.24
CA PRO A 48 1.13 21.95 -0.19
C PRO A 48 1.90 20.89 0.62
N SER A 49 1.34 19.70 0.80
CA SER A 49 1.99 18.61 1.53
C SER A 49 3.16 17.99 0.74
N PHE A 50 3.06 17.98 -0.58
CA PHE A 50 4.14 17.51 -1.45
C PHE A 50 5.31 18.50 -1.46
N GLU A 51 5.02 19.80 -1.54
CA GLU A 51 6.05 20.86 -1.49
C GLU A 51 6.74 20.95 -0.12
N LEU A 52 6.03 20.63 0.97
CA LEU A 52 6.57 20.66 2.33
C LEU A 52 7.74 19.66 2.51
N ASN A 53 7.64 18.48 1.89
CA ASN A 53 8.69 17.46 1.94
C ASN A 53 8.78 16.66 0.63
N PRO A 54 9.49 17.18 -0.38
CA PRO A 54 9.60 16.57 -1.70
C PRO A 54 10.26 15.19 -1.66
N VAL A 55 11.21 14.98 -0.75
CA VAL A 55 11.90 13.68 -0.58
C VAL A 55 10.91 12.63 -0.08
N LEU A 56 10.09 12.98 0.91
CA LEU A 56 9.06 12.07 1.42
C LEU A 56 8.01 11.78 0.35
N GLY A 57 7.51 12.82 -0.33
CA GLY A 57 6.56 12.70 -1.42
C GLY A 57 7.05 11.77 -2.52
N LYS A 58 8.30 11.94 -2.99
CA LYS A 58 8.92 11.04 -3.95
C LYS A 58 9.04 9.62 -3.42
N SER A 59 9.46 9.44 -2.17
CA SER A 59 9.67 8.11 -1.57
C SER A 59 8.38 7.28 -1.52
N ILE A 60 7.23 7.92 -1.34
CA ILE A 60 5.92 7.28 -1.25
C ILE A 60 5.29 7.14 -2.63
N ASN A 61 5.22 8.23 -3.41
CA ASN A 61 4.43 8.27 -4.64
C ASN A 61 5.16 7.66 -5.85
N LEU A 62 6.50 7.74 -5.88
CA LEU A 62 7.29 7.29 -7.02
C LEU A 62 8.14 6.06 -6.67
N ASP A 63 8.99 6.17 -5.65
CA ASP A 63 9.99 5.14 -5.37
C ASP A 63 9.35 3.84 -4.85
N ALA A 64 8.21 3.91 -4.15
CA ALA A 64 7.48 2.74 -3.67
C ALA A 64 6.60 2.07 -4.74
N PHE A 65 6.20 2.81 -5.79
CA PHE A 65 5.25 2.34 -6.79
C PHE A 65 5.80 1.15 -7.58
N LYS A 66 6.99 1.30 -8.17
CA LYS A 66 7.59 0.24 -8.99
C LYS A 66 7.77 -1.07 -8.20
N PRO A 67 8.36 -1.08 -6.99
CA PRO A 67 8.44 -2.29 -6.18
C PRO A 67 7.09 -2.93 -5.87
N LEU A 68 6.04 -2.15 -5.64
CA LEU A 68 4.70 -2.68 -5.38
C LEU A 68 4.13 -3.39 -6.61
N VAL A 69 4.32 -2.82 -7.81
CA VAL A 69 3.89 -3.44 -9.07
C VAL A 69 4.66 -4.74 -9.33
N GLU A 70 5.99 -4.72 -9.24
CA GLU A 70 6.84 -5.91 -9.47
C GLU A 70 6.49 -7.03 -8.50
N LEU A 71 6.35 -6.73 -7.21
CA LEU A 71 5.97 -7.74 -6.21
C LEU A 71 4.56 -8.28 -6.46
N SER A 72 3.62 -7.45 -6.91
CA SER A 72 2.27 -7.89 -7.25
C SER A 72 2.30 -8.89 -8.40
N GLU A 73 3.05 -8.60 -9.46
CA GLU A 73 3.23 -9.49 -10.60
C GLU A 73 3.90 -10.82 -10.18
N GLU A 74 4.98 -10.76 -9.40
CA GLU A 74 5.69 -11.94 -8.87
C GLU A 74 4.78 -12.89 -8.07
N HIS A 75 3.74 -12.36 -7.41
CA HIS A 75 2.81 -13.14 -6.59
C HIS A 75 1.51 -13.51 -7.34
N GLY A 76 1.45 -13.28 -8.65
CA GLY A 76 0.33 -13.72 -9.49
C GLY A 76 -0.92 -12.84 -9.41
N VAL A 77 -0.78 -11.57 -9.00
CA VAL A 77 -1.87 -10.59 -9.06
C VAL A 77 -2.31 -10.44 -10.52
N LYS A 78 -3.61 -10.65 -10.78
CA LYS A 78 -4.20 -10.63 -12.12
C LYS A 78 -4.59 -9.23 -12.57
N ARG A 79 -4.78 -8.31 -11.62
CA ARG A 79 -5.15 -6.91 -11.91
C ARG A 79 -4.57 -5.96 -10.88
N PHE A 80 -3.90 -4.93 -11.37
CA PHE A 80 -3.39 -3.81 -10.58
C PHE A 80 -4.12 -2.54 -11.03
N ILE A 81 -4.69 -1.80 -10.07
CA ILE A 81 -5.42 -0.54 -10.29
C ILE A 81 -4.71 0.58 -9.53
#